data_AF-A0A7W7HK34-F1
#
_entry.id   AF-A0A7W7HK34-F1
#
_cell.length_a   1.000
_cell.length_b   1.000
_cell.length_c   1.000
_cell.angle_alpha   90.00
_cell.angle_beta   90.00
_cell.angle_gamma   90.00
#
_symmetry.space_group_name_H-M   'P 1'
#
loop_
_entity.id
_entity.type
_entity.pdbx_description
1 polymer ?
#
loop_
_entity_poly.entity_id
_entity_poly.type
_entity_poly.pdbx_seq_one_letter_code
_entity_poly.pdbx_strand_id
1 'polypeptide(L)'
;MGTPAADLADAAFLDARARASARDGVLDGRYVLVDGELLKQAYSSGDADGLTVVVRPDHPGAGEEPSGRWVTRVPYQRIALRVFFTTTARHRDDGLLELKARDGGTVRATWWRGDNADMAQTIPAGFIWEKNDDYHYGTVPWDELADVTISVQQLPGQVRSPQDG
;
A
#
# COMPACT_ATOMS: atom_id res chain seq x y z
N MET A 1 19.65 -16.23 -4.56
CA MET A 1 18.44 -15.56 -4.01
C MET A 1 18.92 -14.67 -2.89
N GLY A 2 18.68 -13.36 -2.97
CA GLY A 2 18.99 -12.44 -1.89
C GLY A 2 18.15 -12.76 -0.65
N THR A 3 18.57 -12.27 0.51
CA THR A 3 17.69 -12.27 1.68
C THR A 3 16.63 -11.18 1.51
N PRO A 4 15.45 -11.31 2.11
CA PRO A 4 14.41 -10.29 1.98
C PRO A 4 14.88 -8.87 2.36
N ALA A 5 15.78 -8.76 3.33
CA ALA A 5 16.38 -7.50 3.72
C ALA A 5 17.32 -6.92 2.64
N ALA A 6 18.05 -7.77 1.91
CA ALA A 6 18.93 -7.33 0.83
C ALA A 6 18.13 -6.89 -0.40
N ASP A 7 17.07 -7.60 -0.75
CA ASP A 7 16.20 -7.27 -1.88
C ASP A 7 15.49 -5.91 -1.68
N LEU A 8 15.09 -5.60 -0.45
CA LEU A 8 14.45 -4.31 -0.09
C LEU A 8 15.45 -3.16 0.04
N ALA A 9 16.75 -3.45 0.14
CA ALA A 9 17.83 -2.47 0.17
C ALA A 9 18.48 -2.25 -1.21
N ASP A 10 18.09 -3.03 -2.23
CA ASP A 10 18.60 -2.91 -3.58
C ASP A 10 18.26 -1.55 -4.20
N ALA A 11 19.22 -0.96 -4.90
CA ALA A 11 19.09 0.38 -5.49
C ALA A 11 17.93 0.45 -6.51
N ALA A 12 17.72 -0.58 -7.31
CA ALA A 12 16.64 -0.60 -8.29
C ALA A 12 15.26 -0.67 -7.61
N PHE A 13 15.16 -1.40 -6.49
CA PHE A 13 13.95 -1.38 -5.67
C PHE A 13 13.68 -0.01 -5.05
N LEU A 14 14.71 0.63 -4.47
CA LEU A 14 14.59 1.95 -3.88
C LEU A 14 14.17 3.01 -4.92
N ASP A 15 14.73 2.95 -6.13
CA ASP A 15 14.35 3.83 -7.23
C ASP A 15 12.90 3.59 -7.68
N ALA A 16 12.48 2.32 -7.79
CA ALA A 16 11.08 1.98 -8.11
C ALA A 16 10.12 2.50 -7.04
N ARG A 17 10.50 2.41 -5.76
CA ARG A 17 9.73 2.92 -4.62
C ARG A 17 9.60 4.43 -4.68
N ALA A 18 10.68 5.15 -4.98
CA ALA A 18 10.64 6.60 -5.13
C ALA A 18 9.68 7.04 -6.24
N ARG A 19 9.72 6.36 -7.40
CA ARG A 19 8.78 6.63 -8.51
C ARG A 19 7.33 6.32 -8.15
N ALA A 20 7.07 5.19 -7.49
CA ALA A 20 5.73 4.86 -7.01
C ALA A 20 5.23 5.89 -6.00
N SER A 21 6.07 6.33 -5.05
CA SER A 21 5.70 7.35 -4.08
C SER A 21 5.38 8.70 -4.74
N ALA A 22 6.14 9.09 -5.76
CA ALA A 22 5.87 10.32 -6.52
C ALA A 22 4.57 10.25 -7.32
N ARG A 23 4.21 9.07 -7.83
CA ARG A 23 2.98 8.83 -8.60
C ARG A 23 1.75 8.75 -7.70
N ASP A 24 1.83 7.99 -6.62
CA ASP A 24 0.66 7.59 -5.82
C ASP A 24 0.49 8.48 -4.57
N GLY A 25 1.52 9.26 -4.21
CA GLY A 25 1.56 10.13 -3.04
C GLY A 25 1.73 9.39 -1.71
N VAL A 26 0.88 8.38 -1.46
CA VAL A 26 0.93 7.52 -0.28
C VAL A 26 1.06 6.06 -0.72
N LEU A 27 2.08 5.38 -0.20
CA LEU A 27 2.27 3.95 -0.44
C LEU A 27 1.57 3.15 0.66
N ASP A 28 0.39 2.63 0.33
CA ASP A 28 -0.40 1.77 1.21
C ASP A 28 -0.88 0.52 0.47
N GLY A 29 -0.74 -0.62 1.13
CA GLY A 29 -1.22 -1.92 0.67
C GLY A 29 -0.19 -2.70 -0.15
N ARG A 30 -0.69 -3.60 -1.00
CA ARG A 30 0.14 -4.56 -1.75
C ARG A 30 0.63 -3.96 -3.06
N TYR A 31 1.92 -4.11 -3.32
CA TYR A 31 2.57 -3.75 -4.58
C TYR A 31 3.39 -4.92 -5.10
N VAL A 32 3.61 -4.93 -6.41
CA VAL A 32 4.46 -5.90 -7.09
C VAL A 32 5.52 -5.19 -7.92
N LEU A 33 6.75 -5.68 -7.85
CA LEU A 33 7.86 -5.19 -8.68
C LEU A 33 7.86 -5.97 -10.00
N VAL A 34 7.65 -5.27 -11.10
CA VAL A 34 7.54 -5.83 -12.46
C VAL A 34 8.35 -4.94 -13.40
N ASP A 35 9.35 -5.50 -14.07
CA ASP A 35 10.22 -4.79 -15.02
C ASP A 35 10.80 -3.47 -14.45
N GLY A 36 11.13 -3.47 -13.16
CA GLY A 36 11.69 -2.31 -12.46
C GLY A 36 10.66 -1.29 -11.96
N GLU A 37 9.35 -1.52 -12.15
CA GLU A 37 8.28 -0.65 -11.66
C GLU A 37 7.49 -1.29 -10.52
N LEU A 38 7.15 -0.49 -9.50
CA LEU A 38 6.23 -0.91 -8.45
C LEU A 38 4.80 -0.54 -8.84
N LEU A 39 3.98 -1.57 -9.05
CA LEU A 39 2.58 -1.44 -9.44
C LEU A 39 1.67 -1.89 -8.30
N LYS A 40 0.65 -1.08 -7.98
CA LYS A 40 -0.29 -1.40 -6.89
C LYS A 40 -1.15 -2.60 -7.29
N GLN A 41 -1.25 -3.60 -6.44
CA GLN A 41 -2.15 -4.73 -6.66
C GLN A 41 -3.61 -4.24 -6.54
N ALA A 42 -4.44 -4.49 -7.54
CA ALA A 42 -5.81 -3.97 -7.60
C ALA A 42 -6.77 -4.69 -6.62
N TYR A 43 -6.59 -6.01 -6.46
CA TYR A 43 -7.38 -6.88 -5.58
C TYR A 43 -6.62 -8.15 -5.20
N SER A 44 -7.01 -8.72 -4.05
CA SER A 44 -6.53 -10.01 -3.56
C SER A 44 -7.33 -11.16 -4.19
N SER A 45 -7.21 -11.38 -5.50
CA SER A 45 -7.71 -12.61 -6.11
C SER A 45 -6.58 -13.64 -6.13
N GLY A 46 -6.84 -14.85 -5.61
CA GLY A 46 -5.96 -16.01 -5.76
C GLY A 46 -5.99 -16.55 -7.20
N ASP A 47 -5.81 -15.67 -8.18
CA ASP A 47 -5.76 -16.04 -9.58
C ASP A 47 -4.47 -16.85 -9.80
N ALA A 48 -4.61 -18.01 -10.45
CA ALA A 48 -3.52 -18.95 -10.67
C ALA A 48 -2.53 -18.45 -11.72
N ASP A 49 -2.97 -17.55 -12.61
CA ASP A 49 -2.19 -17.15 -13.78
C ASP A 49 -1.44 -15.83 -13.59
N GLY A 50 -1.73 -15.08 -12.53
CA GLY A 50 -1.03 -13.82 -12.25
C GLY A 50 -1.75 -12.94 -11.24
N LEU A 51 -1.35 -11.67 -11.20
CA LEU A 51 -1.99 -10.64 -10.37
C LEU A 51 -2.51 -9.50 -11.24
N THR A 52 -3.71 -9.02 -10.93
CA THR A 52 -4.18 -7.75 -11.49
C THR A 52 -3.57 -6.59 -10.73
N VAL A 53 -3.00 -5.66 -11.48
CA VAL A 53 -2.35 -4.45 -10.97
C VAL A 53 -2.98 -3.20 -11.57
N VAL A 54 -2.95 -2.12 -10.82
CA VAL A 54 -3.36 -0.79 -11.26
C VAL A 54 -2.23 -0.19 -12.09
N VAL A 55 -2.58 0.36 -13.25
CA VAL A 55 -1.66 0.97 -14.20
C VAL A 55 -2.24 2.31 -14.70
N ARG A 56 -1.45 3.04 -15.49
CA ARG A 56 -1.92 4.22 -16.18
C ARG A 56 -2.80 3.83 -17.39
N PRO A 57 -3.68 4.75 -17.88
CA PRO A 57 -4.51 4.50 -19.06
C PRO A 57 -3.71 4.16 -20.33
N ASP A 58 -2.48 4.67 -20.44
CA ASP A 58 -1.59 4.47 -21.59
C ASP A 58 -0.77 3.17 -21.52
N HIS A 59 -0.90 2.39 -20.45
CA HIS A 59 -0.12 1.18 -20.29
C HIS A 59 -0.59 0.09 -21.28
N PRO A 60 0.33 -0.65 -21.93
CA PRO A 60 -0.03 -1.75 -22.82
C PRO A 60 -0.95 -2.76 -22.13
N GLY A 61 -2.06 -3.10 -22.79
CA GLY A 61 -3.04 -4.05 -22.25
C GLY A 61 -3.82 -3.55 -21.03
N ALA A 62 -3.86 -2.23 -20.79
CA ALA A 62 -4.72 -1.64 -19.77
C ALA A 62 -6.20 -1.71 -20.20
N GLY A 63 -7.05 -2.12 -19.27
CA GLY A 63 -8.51 -2.03 -19.37
C GLY A 63 -9.07 -1.21 -18.22
N GLU A 64 -10.09 -0.39 -18.49
CA GLU A 64 -10.79 0.37 -17.46
C GLU A 64 -11.85 -0.50 -16.78
N GLU A 65 -11.83 -0.54 -15.45
CA GLU A 65 -12.88 -1.18 -14.65
C GLU A 65 -14.03 -0.19 -14.38
N PRO A 66 -15.25 -0.67 -14.03
CA PRO A 66 -16.35 0.20 -13.61
C PRO A 66 -16.03 1.13 -12.44
N SER A 67 -14.99 0.83 -11.67
CA SER A 67 -14.46 1.69 -10.60
C SER A 67 -13.68 2.92 -11.11
N GLY A 68 -13.47 3.05 -12.43
CA GLY A 68 -12.64 4.08 -13.06
C GLY A 68 -11.13 3.80 -13.00
N ARG A 69 -10.72 2.67 -12.39
CA ARG A 69 -9.31 2.27 -12.35
C ARG A 69 -8.91 1.60 -13.65
N TRP A 70 -7.72 1.95 -14.14
CA TRP A 70 -7.08 1.24 -15.23
C TRP A 70 -6.24 0.11 -14.67
N VAL A 71 -6.46 -1.10 -15.18
CA VAL A 71 -5.82 -2.31 -14.67
C VAL A 71 -5.26 -3.16 -15.80
N THR A 72 -4.24 -3.94 -15.49
CA THR A 72 -3.78 -5.01 -16.37
C THR A 72 -3.38 -6.24 -15.56
N ARG A 73 -3.28 -7.39 -16.23
CA ARG A 73 -2.85 -8.64 -15.61
C ARG A 73 -1.36 -8.86 -15.85
N VAL A 74 -0.62 -9.10 -14.78
CA VAL A 74 0.80 -9.47 -14.83
C VAL A 74 0.95 -10.95 -14.46
N PRO A 75 1.53 -11.78 -15.35
CA PRO A 75 1.85 -13.17 -15.04
C PRO A 75 2.86 -13.28 -13.89
N TYR A 76 2.72 -14.27 -13.02
CA TYR A 76 3.63 -14.46 -11.87
C TYR A 76 5.10 -14.56 -12.27
N GLN A 77 5.41 -15.11 -13.45
CA GLN A 77 6.79 -15.25 -13.94
C GLN A 77 7.49 -13.90 -14.17
N ARG A 78 6.73 -12.81 -14.33
CA ARG A 78 7.26 -11.46 -14.49
C ARG A 78 7.35 -10.68 -13.18
N ILE A 79 6.86 -11.23 -12.08
CA ILE A 79 6.84 -10.56 -10.78
C ILE A 79 8.15 -10.90 -10.05
N ALA A 80 9.02 -9.90 -9.92
CA ALA A 80 10.28 -10.05 -9.22
C ALA A 80 10.06 -10.08 -7.70
N LEU A 81 9.22 -9.19 -7.17
CA LEU A 81 8.94 -9.08 -5.74
C LEU A 81 7.47 -8.75 -5.49
N ARG A 82 6.98 -9.17 -4.32
CA ARG A 82 5.70 -8.76 -3.76
C ARG A 82 5.98 -8.10 -2.42
N VAL A 83 5.43 -6.91 -2.21
CA VAL A 83 5.65 -6.14 -0.99
C VAL A 83 4.35 -5.57 -0.46
N PHE A 84 4.30 -5.34 0.85
CA PHE A 84 3.26 -4.61 1.52
C PHE A 84 3.86 -3.34 2.10
N PHE A 85 3.29 -2.19 1.76
CA PHE A 85 3.66 -0.91 2.33
C PHE A 85 2.64 -0.47 3.37
N THR A 86 3.14 0.09 4.45
CA THR A 86 2.36 0.87 5.41
C THR A 86 3.00 2.25 5.49
N THR A 87 2.23 3.29 5.18
CA THR A 87 2.66 4.67 5.42
C THR A 87 2.01 5.14 6.71
N THR A 88 2.80 5.62 7.67
CA THR A 88 2.30 6.23 8.91
C THR A 88 2.74 7.68 9.02
N ALA A 89 2.00 8.47 9.80
CA ALA A 89 2.37 9.83 10.15
C ALA A 89 1.79 10.19 11.52
N ARG A 90 2.43 11.15 12.21
CA ARG A 90 1.91 11.71 13.44
C ARG A 90 1.00 12.90 13.14
N HIS A 91 -0.20 12.88 13.69
CA HIS A 91 -1.12 14.00 13.64
C HIS A 91 -0.71 15.08 14.65
N ARG A 92 -1.13 16.33 14.43
CA ARG A 92 -0.83 17.46 15.33
C ARG A 92 -1.33 17.28 16.76
N ASP A 93 -2.33 16.42 16.98
CA ASP A 93 -2.85 16.05 18.30
C ASP A 93 -2.14 14.79 18.85
N ASP A 94 -0.94 14.49 18.35
CA ASP A 94 -0.03 13.39 18.72
C ASP A 94 -0.50 11.95 18.41
N GLY A 95 -1.67 11.76 17.79
CA GLY A 95 -2.13 10.44 17.34
C GLY A 95 -1.30 9.90 16.16
N LEU A 96 -0.91 8.62 16.22
CA LEU A 96 -0.30 7.91 15.08
C LEU A 96 -1.39 7.45 14.12
N LEU A 97 -1.25 7.82 12.84
CA LEU A 97 -2.18 7.52 11.77
C LEU A 97 -1.54 6.65 10.70
N GLU A 98 -2.25 5.64 10.23
CA GLU A 98 -1.92 4.87 9.03
C GLU A 98 -2.60 5.51 7.81
N LEU A 99 -1.81 6.03 6.88
CA LEU A 99 -2.28 6.78 5.71
C LEU A 99 -2.68 5.82 4.58
N LYS A 100 -3.80 6.11 3.91
CA LYS A 100 -4.39 5.22 2.89
C LYS A 100 -4.35 5.80 1.48
N ALA A 101 -4.87 7.01 1.30
CA ALA A 101 -4.96 7.66 0.01
C ALA A 101 -4.98 9.18 0.19
N ARG A 102 -4.19 9.89 -0.63
CA ARG A 102 -4.15 11.35 -0.64
C ARG A 102 -5.01 11.87 -1.80
N ASP A 103 -5.85 12.85 -1.51
CA ASP A 103 -6.68 13.54 -2.50
C ASP A 103 -6.82 15.02 -2.15
N GLY A 104 -6.57 15.90 -3.11
CA GLY A 104 -6.89 17.33 -3.01
C GLY A 104 -6.38 18.07 -1.76
N GLY A 105 -5.21 17.68 -1.21
CA GLY A 105 -4.64 18.27 0.01
C GLY A 105 -5.05 17.59 1.32
N THR A 106 -5.96 16.62 1.24
CA THR A 106 -6.36 15.77 2.36
C THR A 106 -5.82 14.34 2.18
N VAL A 107 -5.85 13.57 3.26
CA VAL A 107 -5.49 12.15 3.24
C VAL A 107 -6.47 11.35 4.08
N ARG A 108 -6.96 10.25 3.51
CA ARG A 108 -7.70 9.23 4.24
C ARG A 108 -6.74 8.48 5.13
N ALA A 109 -7.09 8.31 6.40
CA ALA A 109 -6.25 7.65 7.38
C ALA A 109 -7.05 6.77 8.33
N THR A 110 -6.34 5.83 8.96
CA THR A 110 -6.82 4.95 10.01
C THR A 110 -6.08 5.27 11.31
N TRP A 111 -6.81 5.40 12.41
CA TRP A 111 -6.27 5.50 13.77
C TRP A 111 -6.52 4.17 14.47
N TRP A 112 -5.46 3.50 14.93
CA TRP A 112 -5.56 2.22 15.64
C TRP A 112 -5.47 2.42 17.15
N ARG A 113 -6.38 1.81 17.90
CA ARG A 113 -6.39 1.86 19.37
C ARG A 113 -5.12 1.27 19.96
N GLY A 114 -4.62 0.16 19.42
CA GLY A 114 -3.40 -0.51 19.92
C GLY A 114 -2.16 0.39 19.82
N ASP A 115 -2.01 1.10 18.70
CA ASP A 115 -0.89 2.02 18.46
C ASP A 115 -1.02 3.35 19.24
N ASN A 116 -2.20 3.60 19.83
CA ASN A 116 -2.55 4.81 20.56
C ASN A 116 -3.20 4.48 21.92
N ALA A 117 -2.80 3.36 22.55
CA ALA A 117 -3.50 2.79 23.71
C ALA A 117 -3.59 3.75 24.90
N ASP A 118 -2.59 4.61 25.08
CA ASP A 118 -2.53 5.62 26.14
C ASP A 118 -3.27 6.92 25.79
N MET A 119 -3.87 7.01 24.59
CA MET A 119 -4.32 8.26 23.98
C MET A 119 -5.78 8.23 23.51
N ALA A 120 -6.69 7.63 24.29
CA ALA A 120 -8.11 7.55 23.92
C ALA A 120 -8.79 8.93 23.68
N GLN A 121 -8.21 10.04 24.16
CA GLN A 121 -8.72 11.40 23.95
C GLN A 121 -8.15 12.11 22.71
N THR A 122 -7.22 11.51 21.96
CA THR A 122 -6.57 12.14 20.79
C THR A 122 -7.14 11.67 19.45
N ILE A 123 -8.27 10.95 19.45
CA ILE A 123 -8.98 10.59 18.21
C ILE A 123 -9.27 11.90 17.45
N PRO A 124 -8.70 12.10 16.26
CA PRO A 124 -8.86 13.38 15.58
C PRO A 124 -10.33 13.64 15.25
N ALA A 125 -10.73 14.91 15.30
CA ALA A 125 -12.09 15.29 14.95
C ALA A 125 -12.44 14.83 13.53
N GLY A 126 -13.64 14.24 13.35
CA GLY A 126 -14.08 13.70 12.06
C GLY A 126 -13.75 12.23 11.81
N PHE A 127 -13.08 11.55 12.74
CA PHE A 127 -12.91 10.10 12.69
C PHE A 127 -14.17 9.39 13.19
N ILE A 128 -14.70 8.50 12.37
CA ILE A 128 -15.90 7.72 12.69
C ILE A 128 -15.45 6.37 13.24
N TRP A 129 -15.97 6.01 14.40
CA TRP A 129 -15.80 4.67 14.98
C TRP A 129 -16.55 3.64 14.14
N GLU A 130 -15.90 2.54 13.79
CA GLU A 130 -16.55 1.41 13.14
C GLU A 130 -16.88 0.32 14.19
N LYS A 131 -18.12 -0.14 14.18
CA LYS A 131 -18.82 -0.67 15.37
C LYS A 131 -18.22 -1.93 16.02
N ASN A 132 -17.20 -2.54 15.42
CA ASN A 132 -16.62 -3.80 15.87
C ASN A 132 -15.08 -3.87 15.74
N ASP A 133 -14.39 -2.76 15.48
CA ASP A 133 -12.95 -2.77 15.19
C ASP A 133 -12.14 -1.92 16.20
N ASP A 134 -10.87 -2.31 16.40
CA ASP A 134 -9.87 -1.58 17.19
C ASP A 134 -9.31 -0.35 16.43
N TYR A 135 -10.06 0.18 15.46
CA TYR A 135 -9.67 1.36 14.69
C TYR A 135 -10.82 2.31 14.37
N HIS A 136 -10.43 3.53 14.00
CA HIS A 136 -11.31 4.58 13.50
C HIS A 136 -10.79 5.04 12.13
N TYR A 137 -11.68 5.39 11.19
CA TYR A 137 -11.27 5.96 9.91
C TYR A 137 -11.73 7.41 9.79
N GLY A 138 -10.93 8.21 9.09
CA GLY A 138 -11.22 9.62 8.88
C GLY A 138 -10.43 10.19 7.72
N THR A 139 -10.61 11.48 7.49
CA THR A 139 -9.83 12.26 6.53
C THR A 139 -9.24 13.45 7.26
N VAL A 140 -7.95 13.71 7.06
CA VAL A 140 -7.24 14.84 7.68
C VAL A 140 -6.52 15.67 6.63
N PRO A 141 -6.31 16.97 6.86
CA PRO A 141 -5.43 17.79 6.03
C PRO A 141 -3.98 17.27 6.07
N TRP A 142 -3.27 17.32 4.94
CA TRP A 142 -1.89 16.84 4.85
C TRP A 142 -0.90 17.68 5.67
N ASP A 143 -1.16 18.97 5.82
CA ASP A 143 -0.35 19.91 6.61
C ASP A 143 -0.51 19.74 8.13
N GLU A 144 -1.48 18.95 8.58
CA GLU A 144 -1.61 18.52 9.98
C GLU A 144 -0.77 17.26 10.32
N LEU A 145 0.00 16.75 9.35
CA LEU A 145 0.81 15.55 9.49
C LEU A 145 2.30 15.85 9.56
N ALA A 146 2.98 15.19 10.49
CA ALA A 146 4.42 15.20 10.65
C ALA A 146 5.00 13.78 10.64
N ASP A 147 6.32 13.68 10.55
CA ASP A 147 7.07 12.42 10.72
C ASP A 147 6.61 11.27 9.81
N VAL A 148 6.27 11.59 8.55
CA VAL A 148 5.79 10.60 7.57
C VAL A 148 6.83 9.50 7.37
N THR A 149 6.45 8.27 7.72
CA THR A 149 7.30 7.08 7.66
C THR A 149 6.65 6.05 6.75
N ILE A 150 7.46 5.36 5.95
CA ILE A 150 7.01 4.25 5.10
C ILE A 150 7.76 3.00 5.53
N SER A 151 7.03 2.03 6.06
CA SER A 151 7.54 0.68 6.30
C SER A 151 7.21 -0.23 5.11
N VAL A 152 8.05 -1.23 4.90
CA VAL A 152 7.89 -2.19 3.81
C VAL A 152 8.15 -3.59 4.33
N GLN A 153 7.27 -4.52 3.97
CA GLN A 153 7.41 -5.93 4.24
C GLN A 153 7.41 -6.68 2.90
N GLN A 154 8.43 -7.51 2.67
CA GLN A 154 8.38 -8.47 1.58
C GLN A 154 7.36 -9.57 1.91
N LEU A 155 6.41 -9.76 1.01
CA LEU A 155 5.42 -10.82 1.11
C LEU A 155 5.99 -12.10 0.52
N PRO A 156 5.62 -13.27 1.06
CA PRO A 156 6.02 -14.53 0.45
C PRO A 156 5.56 -14.58 -1.01
N GLY A 157 6.46 -15.04 -1.89
CA GLY A 157 6.05 -15.54 -3.19
C GLY A 157 5.07 -16.69 -2.98
N GLN A 158 4.11 -16.90 -3.87
CA GLN A 158 3.36 -18.16 -3.84
C GLN A 158 4.38 -19.29 -3.99
N VAL A 159 4.66 -19.98 -2.89
CA VAL A 159 5.22 -21.33 -2.95
C VAL A 159 4.11 -22.13 -3.62
N ARG A 160 4.35 -22.57 -4.86
CA ARG A 160 3.54 -23.67 -5.40
C ARG A 160 3.66 -24.78 -4.37
N SER A 161 2.57 -25.08 -3.66
CA SER A 161 2.46 -26.40 -3.07
C SER A 161 2.63 -27.38 -4.23
N PRO A 162 3.56 -28.34 -4.18
CA PRO A 162 3.46 -29.49 -5.04
C PRO A 162 2.18 -30.20 -4.60
N GLN A 163 1.08 -29.95 -5.31
CA GLN A 163 -0.01 -30.91 -5.30
C GLN A 163 0.38 -31.97 -6.32
N ASP A 164 0.91 -33.03 -5.73
CA ASP A 164 1.07 -34.39 -6.20
C ASP A 164 -0.05 -34.85 -7.15
N GLY A 165 0.33 -35.67 -8.13
CA GLY A 165 -0.54 -36.68 -8.76
C GLY A 165 -0.83 -36.49 -10.24
#